data_AF-A0A562I8F6-F1
#
_entry.id   AF-A0A562I8F6-F1
#
_cell.length_a   1.000
_cell.length_b   1.000
_cell.length_c   1.000
_cell.angle_alpha   90.00
_cell.angle_beta   90.00
_cell.angle_gamma   90.00
#
_symmetry.space_group_name_H-M   'P 1'
#
loop_
_entity.id
_entity.type
_entity.pdbx_description
1 polymer ?
#
loop_
_entity_poly.entity_id
_entity_poly.type
_entity_poly.pdbx_seq_one_letter_code
_entity_poly.pdbx_strand_id
1 'polypeptide(L)'
;MTNTGTAEIARHPRSTPGNPRILDEHYPHHPGGNHPRPPRPRARSKAEADFLSIGDGAHAWLVEAAATGTSRVRAKMARAVEFATILDATRVDQALGLAAAAGRFDDADLGAILDHLATRGEPGDLVRADETYSAQPGTASWERFGR
;
A
#
# COMPACT_ATOMS: atom_id res chain seq x y z
N MET A 1 2.59 -2.79 39.39
CA MET A 1 1.45 -2.58 38.49
C MET A 1 0.20 -2.45 39.33
N THR A 2 -0.62 -1.42 39.11
CA THR A 2 -1.90 -1.27 39.82
C THR A 2 -2.88 -2.31 39.30
N ASN A 3 -3.82 -2.76 40.13
CA ASN A 3 -4.78 -3.81 39.79
C ASN A 3 -5.62 -3.46 38.53
N THR A 4 -5.82 -2.15 38.29
CA THR A 4 -6.48 -1.61 37.09
C THR A 4 -5.74 -1.95 35.80
N GLY A 5 -4.41 -1.87 35.78
CA GLY A 5 -3.61 -2.14 34.59
C GLY A 5 -3.67 -3.60 34.15
N THR A 6 -3.66 -4.54 35.11
CA THR A 6 -3.79 -5.98 34.82
C THR A 6 -5.18 -6.34 34.29
N ALA A 7 -6.24 -5.72 34.83
CA ALA A 7 -7.60 -5.90 34.34
C ALA A 7 -7.80 -5.32 32.92
N GLU A 8 -7.14 -4.21 32.60
CA GLU A 8 -7.10 -3.64 31.24
C GLU A 8 -6.47 -4.65 30.27
N ILE A 9 -5.29 -5.17 30.59
CA ILE A 9 -4.58 -6.14 29.75
C ILE A 9 -5.43 -7.38 29.48
N ALA A 10 -6.12 -7.91 30.50
CA ALA A 10 -6.95 -9.10 30.36
C ALA A 10 -8.21 -8.90 29.49
N ARG A 11 -8.72 -7.66 29.36
CA ARG A 11 -9.85 -7.33 28.48
C ARG A 11 -9.49 -7.32 27.00
N HIS A 12 -8.20 -7.20 26.65
CA HIS A 12 -7.76 -7.08 25.27
C HIS A 12 -7.23 -8.40 24.69
N PRO A 13 -7.75 -8.84 23.52
CA PRO A 13 -7.12 -9.92 22.80
C PRO A 13 -5.78 -9.45 22.21
N ARG A 14 -4.76 -10.33 22.29
CA ARG A 14 -3.40 -10.04 21.81
C ARG A 14 -3.40 -9.57 20.34
N SER A 15 -2.60 -8.56 20.06
CA SER A 15 -2.26 -8.14 18.69
C SER A 15 -1.12 -8.99 18.10
N THR A 16 -0.87 -8.84 16.80
CA THR A 16 0.32 -9.37 16.14
C THR A 16 1.30 -8.24 15.84
N PRO A 17 2.61 -8.52 15.68
CA PRO A 17 3.57 -7.53 15.21
C PRO A 17 3.07 -6.83 13.93
N GLY A 18 3.21 -5.51 13.85
CA GLY A 18 2.74 -4.71 12.72
C GLY A 18 1.24 -4.39 12.68
N ASN A 19 0.41 -5.06 13.48
CA ASN A 19 -1.04 -4.86 13.50
C ASN A 19 -1.50 -4.35 14.88
N PRO A 20 -1.27 -3.07 15.22
CA PRO A 20 -1.74 -2.51 16.47
C PRO A 20 -3.27 -2.61 16.55
N ARG A 21 -3.79 -2.99 17.71
CA ARG A 21 -5.24 -3.01 17.99
C ARG A 21 -5.58 -1.78 18.82
N ILE A 22 -6.28 -0.84 18.21
CA ILE A 22 -6.80 0.36 18.86
C ILE A 22 -8.31 0.18 18.92
N LEU A 23 -8.87 0.22 20.13
CA LEU A 23 -10.31 0.15 20.37
C LEU A 23 -10.83 1.56 20.61
N ASP A 24 -11.87 1.94 19.86
CA ASP A 24 -12.46 3.28 19.94
C ASP A 24 -13.14 3.55 21.27
N GLU A 25 -13.60 2.50 21.97
CA GLU A 25 -14.20 2.61 23.30
C GLU A 25 -13.26 3.28 24.33
N HIS A 26 -11.95 3.27 24.07
CA HIS A 26 -10.94 3.94 24.91
C HIS A 26 -10.77 5.42 24.64
N TYR A 27 -11.41 5.95 23.59
CA TYR A 27 -11.32 7.34 23.18
C TYR A 27 -12.71 7.98 23.07
N PRO A 28 -13.52 7.99 24.15
CA PRO A 28 -14.92 8.44 24.10
C PRO A 28 -15.08 9.94 23.77
N HIS A 29 -14.01 10.72 23.86
CA HIS A 29 -13.98 12.14 23.51
C HIS A 29 -13.31 12.42 22.16
N HIS A 30 -13.05 11.39 21.36
CA HIS A 30 -12.47 11.50 20.02
C HIS A 30 -13.45 10.92 19.00
N PRO A 31 -14.32 11.75 18.38
CA PRO A 31 -15.21 11.28 17.32
C PRO A 31 -14.38 10.72 16.15
N GLY A 32 -14.57 9.43 15.85
CA GLY A 32 -13.77 8.66 14.87
C GLY A 32 -12.57 7.91 15.46
N GLY A 33 -12.45 7.84 16.79
CA GLY A 33 -11.35 7.17 17.47
C GLY A 33 -10.06 8.00 17.51
N ASN A 34 -8.98 7.38 17.99
CA ASN A 34 -7.63 7.95 17.95
C ASN A 34 -6.71 7.17 17.00
N HIS A 35 -7.25 6.79 15.84
CA HIS A 35 -6.48 6.13 14.81
C HIS A 35 -5.39 7.07 14.24
N PRO A 36 -4.25 6.52 13.78
CA PRO A 36 -3.27 7.29 13.03
C PRO A 36 -3.95 7.96 11.84
N ARG A 37 -3.78 9.29 11.70
CA ARG A 37 -4.29 10.01 10.54
C ARG A 37 -3.59 9.51 9.28
N PRO A 38 -4.31 9.33 8.16
CA PRO A 38 -3.68 8.95 6.91
C PRO A 38 -2.59 9.99 6.55
N PRO A 39 -1.40 9.54 6.15
CA PRO A 39 -0.30 10.44 5.83
C PRO A 39 -0.67 11.34 4.65
N ARG A 40 -0.28 12.61 4.75
CA ARG A 40 -0.41 13.58 3.64
C ARG A 40 0.97 13.92 3.12
N PRO A 41 1.40 13.36 1.97
CA PRO A 41 2.69 13.67 1.38
C PRO A 41 2.89 15.17 1.21
N ARG A 42 4.07 15.66 1.59
CA ARG A 42 4.51 17.05 1.39
C ARG A 42 5.95 17.04 0.89
N ALA A 43 6.20 17.74 -0.20
CA ALA A 43 7.54 17.87 -0.74
C ALA A 43 8.46 18.64 0.23
N ARG A 44 9.65 18.10 0.45
CA ARG A 44 10.77 18.74 1.17
C ARG A 44 11.99 18.94 0.26
N SER A 45 11.93 18.43 -0.96
CA SER A 45 12.95 18.58 -1.99
C SER A 45 12.31 18.83 -3.36
N LYS A 46 13.10 19.35 -4.31
CA LYS A 46 12.64 19.52 -5.70
C LYS A 46 12.19 18.21 -6.32
N ALA A 47 12.93 17.11 -6.11
CA ALA A 47 12.58 15.81 -6.66
C ALA A 47 11.20 15.32 -6.14
N GLU A 48 10.91 15.53 -4.85
CA GLU A 48 9.60 15.21 -4.28
C GLU A 48 8.51 16.15 -4.83
N ALA A 49 8.82 17.44 -5.04
CA ALA A 49 7.86 18.38 -5.62
C ALA A 49 7.52 18.04 -7.07
N ASP A 50 8.52 17.72 -7.88
CA ASP A 50 8.35 17.32 -9.27
C ASP A 50 7.51 16.03 -9.37
N PHE A 51 7.78 15.04 -8.51
CA PHE A 51 7.00 13.80 -8.48
C PHE A 51 5.55 14.04 -8.04
N LEU A 52 5.32 14.80 -6.96
CA LEU A 52 3.96 15.09 -6.50
C LEU A 52 3.17 15.97 -7.47
N SER A 53 3.85 16.75 -8.32
CA SER A 53 3.21 17.55 -9.37
C SER A 53 2.63 16.73 -10.52
N ILE A 54 2.94 15.42 -10.60
CA ILE A 54 2.36 14.51 -11.60
C ILE A 54 0.84 14.37 -11.40
N GLY A 55 0.37 14.26 -10.15
CA GLY A 55 -1.06 14.20 -9.84
C GLY A 55 -1.43 13.35 -8.61
N ASP A 56 -2.71 13.03 -8.49
CA ASP A 56 -3.28 12.33 -7.33
C ASP A 56 -2.81 10.86 -7.25
N GLY A 57 -2.57 10.22 -8.40
CA GLY A 57 -1.99 8.88 -8.47
C GLY A 57 -0.57 8.83 -7.91
N ALA A 58 0.24 9.86 -8.15
CA ALA A 58 1.57 9.99 -7.53
C ALA A 58 1.49 10.13 -6.00
N HIS A 59 0.52 10.90 -5.50
CA HIS A 59 0.26 11.01 -4.07
C HIS A 59 -0.13 9.66 -3.45
N ALA A 60 -1.08 8.95 -4.06
CA ALA A 60 -1.51 7.63 -3.62
C ALA A 60 -0.36 6.63 -3.63
N TRP A 61 0.43 6.60 -4.70
CA TRP A 61 1.59 5.73 -4.82
C TRP A 61 2.60 5.94 -3.69
N LEU A 62 2.89 7.19 -3.31
CA LEU A 62 3.85 7.46 -2.24
C LEU A 62 3.33 7.06 -0.85
N VAL A 63 2.02 7.22 -0.60
CA VAL A 63 1.39 6.77 0.64
C VAL A 63 1.48 5.25 0.77
N GLU A 64 1.07 4.52 -0.26
CA GLU A 64 1.05 3.05 -0.24
C GLU A 64 2.47 2.45 -0.24
N ALA A 65 3.39 3.03 -1.02
CA ALA A 65 4.79 2.61 -1.01
C ALA A 65 5.43 2.78 0.37
N ALA A 66 5.14 3.87 1.07
CA ALA A 66 5.62 4.09 2.43
C ALA A 66 4.99 3.11 3.42
N ALA A 67 3.68 2.87 3.32
CA ALA A 67 2.96 1.92 4.18
C ALA A 67 3.50 0.48 4.03
N THR A 68 3.90 0.10 2.82
CA THR A 68 4.42 -1.25 2.51
C THR A 68 5.94 -1.38 2.75
N GLY A 69 6.63 -0.29 3.11
CA GLY A 69 8.08 -0.31 3.33
C GLY A 69 8.89 -0.48 2.04
N THR A 70 8.37 0.00 0.90
CA THR A 70 9.01 -0.08 -0.41
C THR A 70 10.44 0.47 -0.36
N SER A 71 11.39 -0.31 -0.87
CA SER A 71 12.77 0.12 -0.97
C SER A 71 13.00 1.06 -2.17
N ARG A 72 14.06 1.86 -2.12
CA ARG A 72 14.52 2.71 -3.25
C ARG A 72 13.48 3.72 -3.79
N VAL A 73 12.52 4.15 -2.96
CA VAL A 73 11.45 5.11 -3.32
C VAL A 73 11.96 6.32 -4.11
N ARG A 74 13.09 6.93 -3.69
CA ARG A 74 13.67 8.09 -4.38
C ARG A 74 14.05 7.81 -5.84
N ALA A 75 14.63 6.64 -6.12
CA ALA A 75 15.00 6.26 -7.48
C ALA A 75 13.75 6.02 -8.34
N LYS A 76 12.72 5.40 -7.76
CA LYS A 76 11.44 5.14 -8.44
C LYS A 76 10.67 6.43 -8.74
N MET A 77 10.65 7.39 -7.82
CA MET A 77 10.09 8.72 -8.06
C MET A 77 10.82 9.45 -9.18
N ALA A 78 12.16 9.44 -9.18
CA ALA A 78 12.95 10.05 -10.25
C ALA A 78 12.61 9.42 -11.61
N ARG A 79 12.50 8.09 -11.66
CA ARG A 79 12.12 7.37 -12.88
C ARG A 79 10.71 7.71 -13.36
N ALA A 80 9.75 7.89 -12.45
CA ALA A 80 8.41 8.32 -12.80
C ALA A 80 8.38 9.74 -13.39
N VAL A 81 9.19 10.66 -12.83
CA VAL A 81 9.35 12.01 -13.39
C VAL A 81 9.97 11.95 -14.79
N GLU A 82 11.00 11.12 -15.01
CA GLU A 82 11.55 10.89 -16.35
C GLU A 82 10.49 10.38 -17.32
N PHE A 83 9.66 9.40 -16.92
CA PHE A 83 8.55 8.94 -17.74
C PHE A 83 7.57 10.07 -18.06
N ALA A 84 7.21 10.91 -17.09
CA ALA A 84 6.30 12.04 -17.30
C ALA A 84 6.89 13.12 -18.23
N THR A 85 8.21 13.20 -18.39
CA THR A 85 8.85 14.09 -19.38
C THR A 85 8.85 13.53 -20.80
N ILE A 86 8.89 12.20 -20.95
CA ILE A 86 8.95 11.52 -22.25
C ILE A 86 7.53 11.21 -22.77
N LEU A 87 6.64 10.88 -21.85
CA LEU A 87 5.24 10.55 -22.06
C LEU A 87 4.36 11.71 -21.59
N ASP A 88 3.06 11.46 -21.56
CA ASP A 88 2.08 12.38 -21.00
C ASP A 88 1.96 12.20 -19.47
N ALA A 89 1.95 13.30 -18.71
CA ALA A 89 1.90 13.27 -17.26
C ALA A 89 0.61 12.64 -16.71
N THR A 90 -0.54 12.83 -17.39
CA THR A 90 -1.81 12.23 -16.98
C THR A 90 -1.78 10.71 -17.09
N ARG A 91 -1.15 10.17 -18.15
CA ARG A 91 -0.93 8.70 -18.27
C ARG A 91 -0.03 8.16 -17.17
N VAL A 92 1.02 8.88 -16.81
CA VAL A 92 1.92 8.47 -15.71
C VAL A 92 1.19 8.53 -14.37
N ASP A 93 0.37 9.55 -14.13
CA ASP A 93 -0.44 9.65 -12.92
C ASP A 93 -1.43 8.48 -12.79
N GLN A 94 -2.16 8.17 -13.86
CA GLN A 94 -3.06 7.01 -13.90
C GLN A 94 -2.30 5.71 -13.59
N ALA A 95 -1.13 5.51 -14.21
CA ALA A 95 -0.31 4.31 -13.98
C ALA A 95 0.18 4.22 -12.53
N LEU A 96 0.57 5.34 -11.91
CA LEU A 96 0.96 5.39 -10.49
C LEU A 96 -0.22 5.07 -9.57
N GLY A 97 -1.42 5.56 -9.89
CA GLY A 97 -2.65 5.22 -9.17
C GLY A 97 -2.96 3.71 -9.23
N LEU A 98 -2.84 3.09 -10.41
CA LEU A 98 -3.02 1.65 -10.58
C LEU A 98 -1.96 0.84 -9.84
N ALA A 99 -0.69 1.28 -9.90
CA ALA A 99 0.40 0.67 -9.15
C ALA A 99 0.13 0.70 -7.64
N ALA A 100 -0.35 1.83 -7.12
CA ALA A 100 -0.74 1.98 -5.72
C ALA A 100 -1.85 1.01 -5.33
N ALA A 101 -2.94 0.98 -6.11
CA ALA A 101 -4.08 0.11 -5.86
C ALA A 101 -3.73 -1.39 -5.95
N ALA A 102 -2.84 -1.76 -6.87
CA ALA A 102 -2.35 -3.12 -7.04
C ALA A 102 -1.25 -3.53 -6.04
N GLY A 103 -0.71 -2.58 -5.25
CA GLY A 103 0.43 -2.85 -4.37
C GLY A 103 1.73 -3.16 -5.10
N ARG A 104 1.90 -2.62 -6.31
CA ARG A 104 3.01 -2.90 -7.23
C ARG A 104 4.03 -1.75 -7.18
N PHE A 105 5.17 -1.99 -6.54
CA PHE A 105 6.18 -0.97 -6.26
C PHE A 105 7.60 -1.37 -6.69
N ASP A 106 7.75 -2.41 -7.49
CA ASP A 106 9.05 -2.85 -8.02
C ASP A 106 9.56 -1.97 -9.16
N ASP A 107 10.86 -2.04 -9.43
CA ASP A 107 11.54 -1.13 -10.36
C ASP A 107 10.95 -1.17 -11.79
N ALA A 108 10.41 -2.31 -12.22
CA ALA A 108 9.81 -2.50 -13.54
C ALA A 108 8.30 -2.23 -13.60
N ASP A 109 7.62 -2.08 -12.44
CA ASP A 109 6.15 -2.09 -12.39
C ASP A 109 5.53 -0.92 -13.15
N LEU A 110 6.05 0.29 -12.97
CA LEU A 110 5.51 1.48 -13.63
C LEU A 110 5.60 1.36 -15.16
N GLY A 111 6.75 0.91 -15.69
CA GLY A 111 6.92 0.68 -17.12
C GLY A 111 5.96 -0.39 -17.66
N ALA A 112 5.85 -1.53 -16.95
CA ALA A 112 4.95 -2.60 -17.35
C ALA A 112 3.47 -2.17 -17.35
N ILE A 113 3.06 -1.33 -16.41
CA ILE A 113 1.70 -0.77 -16.36
C ILE A 113 1.48 0.21 -17.52
N LEU A 114 2.44 1.09 -17.80
CA LEU A 114 2.37 2.01 -18.93
C LEU A 114 2.26 1.27 -20.28
N ASP A 115 3.06 0.23 -20.48
CA ASP A 115 3.01 -0.61 -21.69
C ASP A 115 1.67 -1.34 -21.81
N HIS A 116 1.12 -1.82 -20.69
CA HIS A 116 -0.19 -2.45 -20.65
C HIS A 116 -1.28 -1.47 -21.08
N LEU A 117 -1.32 -0.26 -20.50
CA LEU A 117 -2.29 0.78 -20.85
C LEU A 117 -2.18 1.18 -22.33
N ALA A 118 -0.95 1.29 -22.85
CA ALA A 118 -0.72 1.60 -24.25
C ALA A 118 -1.24 0.51 -25.21
N THR A 119 -1.21 -0.75 -24.78
CA THR A 119 -1.58 -1.91 -25.63
C THR A 119 -3.05 -2.31 -25.48
N ARG A 120 -3.62 -2.19 -24.28
CA ARG A 120 -4.93 -2.75 -23.90
C ARG A 120 -6.00 -1.69 -23.62
N GLY A 121 -5.62 -0.41 -23.50
CA GLY A 121 -6.54 0.67 -23.13
C GLY A 121 -6.77 0.76 -21.63
N GLU A 122 -7.93 1.29 -21.24
CA GLU A 122 -8.30 1.48 -19.84
C GLU A 122 -8.31 0.14 -19.07
N PRO A 123 -7.79 0.11 -17.84
CA PRO A 123 -7.72 -1.11 -17.04
C PRO A 123 -9.14 -1.58 -16.65
N GLY A 124 -9.33 -2.90 -16.67
CA GLY A 124 -10.52 -3.54 -16.10
C GLY A 124 -10.46 -3.62 -14.57
N ASP A 125 -11.31 -4.47 -13.97
CA ASP A 125 -11.35 -4.67 -12.52
C ASP A 125 -9.98 -5.11 -11.97
N LEU A 126 -9.50 -4.39 -10.95
CA LEU A 126 -8.26 -4.71 -10.27
C LEU A 126 -8.46 -5.92 -9.35
N VAL A 127 -7.78 -7.02 -9.68
CA VAL A 127 -7.77 -8.23 -8.86
C VAL A 127 -6.45 -8.31 -8.10
N ARG A 128 -6.54 -8.26 -6.77
CA ARG A 128 -5.40 -8.55 -5.88
C ARG A 128 -5.42 -10.03 -5.55
N ALA A 129 -4.34 -10.75 -5.85
CA ALA A 129 -4.21 -12.13 -5.44
C ALA A 129 -4.20 -12.21 -3.90
N ASP A 130 -5.11 -12.99 -3.34
CA ASP A 130 -5.20 -13.29 -1.91
C ASP A 130 -5.09 -14.79 -1.65
N GLU A 131 -5.00 -15.17 -0.38
CA GLU A 131 -4.95 -16.58 0.03
C GLU A 131 -6.33 -17.25 -0.02
N THR A 132 -7.41 -16.49 -0.25
CA THR A 132 -8.77 -17.01 -0.37
C THR A 132 -8.91 -17.88 -1.63
N TYR A 133 -8.14 -17.58 -2.67
CA TYR A 133 -8.13 -18.32 -3.93
C TYR A 133 -6.71 -18.77 -4.31
N SER A 134 -6.17 -19.71 -3.53
CA SER A 134 -4.88 -20.34 -3.83
C SER A 134 -5.01 -21.41 -4.92
N ALA A 135 -4.17 -21.31 -5.96
CA ALA A 135 -3.99 -22.39 -6.94
C ALA A 135 -3.05 -23.50 -6.44
N GLN A 136 -2.48 -23.35 -5.23
CA GLN A 136 -1.68 -24.41 -4.63
C GLN A 136 -2.61 -25.55 -4.20
N PRO A 137 -2.37 -26.79 -4.64
CA PRO A 137 -3.06 -27.94 -4.05
C PRO A 137 -2.74 -27.96 -2.55
N GLY A 138 -3.77 -27.87 -1.71
CA GLY A 138 -3.58 -27.81 -0.25
C GLY A 138 -2.77 -28.98 0.28
N THR A 139 -2.25 -28.85 1.51
CA THR A 139 -1.40 -29.88 2.13
C THR A 139 -2.14 -31.18 2.50
N ALA A 140 -3.42 -31.32 2.14
CA ALA A 140 -4.21 -32.53 2.36
C ALA A 140 -3.57 -33.80 1.75
N SER A 141 -2.76 -33.65 0.70
CA SER A 141 -1.96 -34.74 0.13
C SER A 141 -0.89 -35.28 1.09
N TRP A 142 -0.42 -34.47 2.04
CA TRP A 142 0.56 -34.85 3.07
C TRP A 142 -0.07 -35.56 4.27
N GLU A 143 -1.38 -35.42 4.51
CA GLU A 143 -2.07 -36.14 5.60
C GLU A 143 -2.04 -37.66 5.43
N ARG A 144 -1.77 -38.14 4.21
CA ARG A 144 -1.66 -39.58 3.92
C ARG A 144 -0.27 -40.15 4.22
N PHE A 145 0.75 -39.31 4.39
CA PHE A 145 2.07 -39.74 4.83
C PHE A 145 2.09 -39.84 6.37
N GLY A 146 1.88 -41.05 6.89
CA GLY A 146 1.90 -41.32 8.34
C GLY A 146 0.83 -42.28 8.86
N ARG A 147 0.02 -42.89 7.98
CA ARG A 147 -0.77 -44.09 8.29
C ARG A 147 -0.03 -45.35 7.87
#